data_AF-A0A0P9D9J5-F1
#
_entry.id   AF-A0A0P9D9J5-F1
#
_cell.length_a   1.000
_cell.length_b   1.000
_cell.length_c   1.000
_cell.angle_alpha   90.00
_cell.angle_beta   90.00
_cell.angle_gamma   90.00
#
_symmetry.space_group_name_H-M   'P 1'
#
loop_
_entity.id
_entity.type
_entity.pdbx_description
1 polymer ?
#
loop_
_entity_poly.entity_id
_entity_poly.type
_entity_poly.pdbx_seq_one_letter_code
_entity_poly.pdbx_strand_id
1 'polypeptide(L)'
;FDEELLAILRTYHRPPEQTITLVTHVQHPYEISQEMAEAMRKIKSLGIDVYNQQVFTMQNCRKFETCFLRESLKGIGISPYYLFNLKGKEETADFKVPVARLLQEQKEEARLMPGLVRTDKPVFNVPTLGKNELNAWQDHEIIMILNDGSRIYEFYPWEKYMAPVNTYVYKDTPIYDFLRRLEALGENPDDYKTIWYYF
;
A
#
# COMPACT_ATOMS: atom_id res chain seq x y z
N PHE A 1 4.59 -15.68 -19.49
CA PHE A 1 5.56 -16.68 -19.00
C PHE A 1 5.74 -17.75 -20.04
N ASP A 2 6.99 -18.09 -20.34
CA ASP A 2 7.35 -19.22 -21.19
C ASP A 2 7.18 -20.56 -20.45
N GLU A 3 7.22 -21.65 -21.20
CA GLU A 3 7.03 -23.00 -20.66
C GLU A 3 8.23 -23.48 -19.82
N GLU A 4 9.43 -22.94 -20.07
CA GLU A 4 10.64 -23.28 -19.32
C GLU A 4 10.52 -22.83 -17.86
N LEU A 5 10.15 -21.57 -17.63
CA LEU A 5 9.95 -21.06 -16.27
C LEU A 5 8.81 -21.80 -15.55
N LEU A 6 7.72 -22.11 -16.24
CA LEU A 6 6.60 -22.85 -15.64
C LEU A 6 7.02 -24.28 -15.24
N ALA A 7 7.88 -24.93 -16.01
CA ALA A 7 8.42 -26.24 -15.66
C ALA A 7 9.31 -26.19 -14.42
N ILE A 8 10.14 -25.16 -14.29
CA ILE A 8 10.96 -24.92 -13.09
C ILE A 8 10.05 -24.71 -11.87
N LEU A 9 9.08 -23.81 -11.97
CA LEU A 9 8.15 -23.51 -10.88
C LEU A 9 7.38 -24.76 -10.44
N ARG A 10 6.91 -25.58 -11.39
CA ARG A 10 6.23 -26.85 -11.09
C ARG A 10 7.13 -27.86 -10.37
N THR A 11 8.41 -27.91 -10.71
CA THR A 11 9.36 -28.84 -10.09
C THR A 11 9.61 -28.50 -8.63
N TYR A 12 9.68 -27.21 -8.30
CA TYR A 12 10.04 -26.75 -6.95
C TYR A 12 8.85 -26.37 -6.06
N HIS A 13 7.68 -26.07 -6.63
CA HIS A 13 6.45 -25.85 -5.88
C HIS A 13 5.80 -27.18 -5.51
N ARG A 14 6.11 -27.70 -4.32
CA ARG A 14 5.63 -28.99 -3.80
C ARG A 14 5.05 -28.81 -2.39
N PRO A 15 3.83 -28.28 -2.24
CA PRO A 15 3.18 -28.17 -0.94
C PRO A 15 2.79 -29.57 -0.40
N PRO A 16 2.85 -29.79 0.93
CA PRO A 16 3.19 -28.81 1.97
C PRO A 16 4.70 -28.63 2.22
N GLU A 17 5.59 -29.39 1.57
CA GLU A 17 7.02 -29.41 1.89
C GLU A 17 7.75 -28.13 1.46
N GLN A 18 7.37 -27.58 0.30
CA GLN A 18 8.02 -26.40 -0.28
C GLN A 18 7.03 -25.57 -1.10
N THR A 19 6.75 -24.37 -0.63
CA THR A 19 5.87 -23.42 -1.33
C THR A 19 6.70 -22.32 -2.00
N ILE A 20 6.23 -21.90 -3.17
CA ILE A 20 6.73 -20.73 -3.89
C ILE A 20 5.57 -19.75 -3.92
N THR A 21 5.89 -18.48 -3.76
CA THR A 21 4.94 -17.38 -3.78
C THR A 21 5.52 -16.27 -4.62
N LEU A 22 4.68 -15.63 -5.42
CA LEU A 22 5.09 -14.49 -6.23
C LEU A 22 4.47 -13.21 -5.68
N VAL A 23 5.23 -12.12 -5.76
CA VAL A 23 4.78 -10.79 -5.35
C VAL A 23 4.98 -9.84 -6.54
N THR A 24 3.89 -9.29 -7.02
CA THR A 24 3.83 -8.31 -8.10
C THR A 24 3.88 -6.89 -7.53
N HIS A 25 4.08 -5.89 -8.40
CA HIS A 25 4.21 -4.48 -8.03
C HIS A 25 3.37 -3.55 -8.90
N VAL A 26 2.11 -3.93 -9.10
CA VAL A 26 1.12 -3.17 -9.89
C VAL A 26 0.67 -1.95 -9.10
N GLN A 27 0.72 -0.77 -9.72
CA GLN A 27 0.38 0.51 -9.10
C GLN A 27 -0.97 1.07 -9.54
N HIS A 28 -1.44 0.69 -10.74
CA HIS A 28 -2.67 1.20 -11.33
C HIS A 28 -3.35 0.13 -12.21
N PRO A 29 -4.70 0.11 -12.32
CA PRO A 29 -5.43 -0.88 -13.14
C PRO A 29 -5.01 -0.94 -14.61
N TYR A 30 -4.51 0.17 -15.15
CA TYR A 30 -4.03 0.23 -16.55
C TYR A 30 -2.80 -0.65 -16.82
N GLU A 31 -2.07 -1.03 -15.78
CA GLU A 31 -0.95 -1.96 -15.90
C GLU A 31 -1.43 -3.42 -16.01
N ILE A 32 -2.71 -3.70 -15.74
CA ILE A 32 -3.29 -5.04 -15.82
C ILE A 32 -3.73 -5.29 -17.26
N SER A 33 -2.84 -5.91 -18.03
CA SER A 33 -3.11 -6.29 -19.42
C SER A 33 -3.68 -7.71 -19.55
N GLN A 34 -4.16 -8.04 -20.75
CA GLN A 34 -4.59 -9.40 -21.07
C GLN A 34 -3.42 -10.40 -20.96
N GLU A 35 -2.23 -10.01 -21.38
CA GLU A 35 -1.02 -10.83 -21.26
C GLU A 35 -0.69 -11.13 -19.81
N MET A 36 -0.85 -10.16 -18.91
CA MET A 36 -0.68 -10.36 -17.47
C MET A 36 -1.74 -11.32 -16.93
N ALA A 37 -3.01 -11.17 -17.31
CA ALA A 37 -4.08 -12.07 -16.88
C ALA A 37 -3.84 -13.52 -17.33
N GLU A 38 -3.37 -13.73 -18.57
CA GLU A 38 -3.00 -15.05 -19.08
C GLU A 38 -1.80 -15.64 -18.35
N ALA A 39 -0.79 -14.82 -18.07
CA ALA A 39 0.36 -15.19 -17.28
C ALA A 39 -0.04 -15.63 -15.86
N MET A 40 -0.92 -14.87 -15.19
CA MET A 40 -1.42 -15.22 -13.86
C MET A 40 -2.25 -16.50 -13.88
N ARG A 41 -3.09 -16.71 -14.89
CA ARG A 41 -3.85 -17.95 -15.06
C ARG A 41 -2.94 -19.17 -15.08
N LYS A 42 -1.84 -19.13 -15.83
CA LYS A 42 -0.84 -20.21 -15.88
C LYS A 42 -0.18 -20.43 -14.52
N ILE A 43 0.26 -19.37 -13.84
CA ILE A 43 0.87 -19.47 -12.50
C ILE A 43 -0.11 -20.04 -11.47
N LYS A 44 -1.33 -19.51 -11.40
CA LYS A 44 -2.37 -19.98 -10.47
C LYS A 44 -2.74 -21.44 -10.73
N SER A 45 -2.69 -21.92 -11.97
CA SER A 45 -2.94 -23.33 -12.30
C SER A 45 -1.91 -24.29 -11.71
N LEU A 46 -0.71 -23.80 -11.35
CA LEU A 46 0.31 -24.56 -10.63
C LEU A 46 0.06 -24.60 -9.11
N GLY A 47 -0.99 -23.94 -8.61
CA GLY A 47 -1.27 -23.81 -7.18
C GLY A 47 -0.48 -22.69 -6.47
N ILE A 48 0.32 -21.91 -7.20
CA ILE A 48 1.15 -20.84 -6.64
C ILE A 48 0.27 -19.66 -6.23
N ASP A 49 0.53 -19.11 -5.04
CA ASP A 49 -0.10 -17.88 -4.59
C ASP A 49 0.63 -16.66 -5.12
N VAL A 50 -0.15 -15.65 -5.52
CA VAL A 50 0.34 -14.41 -6.08
C VAL A 50 -0.24 -13.24 -5.31
N TYR A 51 0.64 -12.34 -4.90
CA TYR A 51 0.31 -11.15 -4.13
C TYR A 51 0.70 -9.88 -4.88
N ASN A 52 0.18 -8.73 -4.44
CA ASN A 52 0.61 -7.41 -4.96
C ASN A 52 1.06 -6.48 -3.83
N GLN A 53 2.14 -5.75 -4.07
CA GLN A 53 2.58 -4.62 -3.25
C GLN A 53 2.38 -3.32 -4.03
N GLN A 54 1.41 -2.51 -3.61
CA GLN A 54 1.19 -1.18 -4.16
C GLN A 54 1.92 -0.13 -3.31
N VAL A 55 2.43 0.90 -3.95
CA VAL A 55 2.89 2.14 -3.33
C VAL A 55 1.84 3.21 -3.59
N PHE A 56 1.38 3.84 -2.53
CA PHE A 56 0.38 4.88 -2.59
C PHE A 56 1.05 6.22 -2.84
N THR A 57 0.77 6.82 -4.00
CA THR A 57 1.42 8.01 -4.52
C THR A 57 0.40 9.00 -5.06
N MET A 58 0.85 10.21 -5.38
CA MET A 58 -0.02 11.26 -5.95
C MET A 58 -0.74 10.81 -7.23
N GLN A 59 -0.16 9.87 -7.97
CA GLN A 59 -0.66 9.38 -9.24
C GLN A 59 -1.76 8.31 -9.09
N ASN A 60 -1.92 7.71 -7.90
CA ASN A 60 -2.95 6.68 -7.64
C ASN A 60 -3.76 6.93 -6.36
N CYS A 61 -3.72 8.16 -5.83
CA CYS A 61 -4.38 8.52 -4.57
C CYS A 61 -5.74 9.19 -4.73
N ARG A 62 -6.32 9.23 -5.94
CA ARG A 62 -7.72 9.70 -6.08
C ARG A 62 -8.67 8.69 -5.44
N LYS A 63 -9.83 9.15 -4.99
CA LYS A 63 -10.80 8.29 -4.28
C LYS A 63 -11.16 7.09 -5.14
N PHE A 64 -11.04 5.91 -4.54
CA PHE A 64 -11.47 4.63 -5.07
C PHE A 64 -10.66 4.11 -6.28
N GLU A 65 -9.57 4.77 -6.68
CA GLU A 65 -8.66 4.19 -7.67
C GLU A 65 -8.00 2.91 -7.14
N THR A 66 -7.62 2.92 -5.85
CA THR A 66 -7.01 1.77 -5.19
C THR A 66 -8.06 0.68 -4.95
N CYS A 67 -9.33 1.04 -4.71
CA CYS A 67 -10.47 0.13 -4.68
C CYS A 67 -10.58 -0.66 -5.99
N PHE A 68 -10.63 0.05 -7.11
CA PHE A 68 -10.74 -0.56 -8.43
C PHE A 68 -9.52 -1.41 -8.79
N LEU A 69 -8.32 -1.01 -8.36
CA LEU A 69 -7.12 -1.83 -8.51
C LEU A 69 -7.22 -3.16 -7.76
N ARG A 70 -7.66 -3.16 -6.50
CA ARG A 70 -7.80 -4.39 -5.72
C ARG A 70 -8.80 -5.35 -6.36
N GLU A 71 -9.95 -4.85 -6.80
CA GLU A 71 -10.94 -5.65 -7.52
C GLU A 71 -10.34 -6.25 -8.79
N SER A 72 -9.66 -5.43 -9.60
CA SER A 72 -9.03 -5.86 -10.85
C SER A 72 -7.95 -6.93 -10.62
N LEU A 73 -7.10 -6.76 -9.61
CA LEU A 73 -6.09 -7.75 -9.20
C LEU A 73 -6.73 -9.07 -8.78
N LYS A 74 -7.76 -9.01 -7.93
CA LYS A 74 -8.48 -10.22 -7.49
C LYS A 74 -9.12 -10.95 -8.67
N GLY A 75 -9.65 -10.21 -9.64
CA GLY A 75 -10.22 -10.77 -10.87
C GLY A 75 -9.26 -11.65 -11.67
N ILE A 76 -7.95 -11.36 -11.61
CA ILE A 76 -6.91 -12.16 -12.27
C ILE A 76 -6.13 -13.10 -11.32
N GLY A 77 -6.64 -13.28 -10.10
CA GLY A 77 -6.06 -14.21 -9.12
C GLY A 77 -4.89 -13.67 -8.29
N ILE A 78 -4.69 -12.34 -8.28
CA ILE A 78 -3.67 -11.68 -7.45
C ILE A 78 -4.33 -11.13 -6.18
N SER A 79 -3.77 -11.43 -5.01
CA SER A 79 -4.28 -10.90 -3.74
C SER A 79 -3.51 -9.65 -3.27
N PRO A 80 -4.20 -8.55 -2.91
CA PRO A 80 -3.54 -7.38 -2.32
C PRO A 80 -2.83 -7.75 -1.01
N TYR A 81 -1.57 -7.34 -0.85
CA TYR A 81 -0.74 -7.68 0.32
C TYR A 81 -0.26 -6.46 1.10
N TYR A 82 0.41 -5.51 0.47
CA TYR A 82 0.78 -4.25 1.12
C TYR A 82 0.34 -3.06 0.30
N LEU A 83 -0.08 -2.03 1.02
CA LEU A 83 -0.21 -0.67 0.53
C LEU A 83 0.80 0.20 1.28
N PHE A 84 1.89 0.56 0.61
CA PHE A 84 2.95 1.36 1.20
C PHE A 84 2.59 2.85 1.13
N ASN A 85 2.68 3.56 2.26
CA ASN A 85 2.84 5.01 2.20
C ASN A 85 4.29 5.32 1.78
N LEU A 86 4.45 6.17 0.76
CA LEU A 86 5.77 6.53 0.24
C LEU A 86 6.49 7.45 1.22
N LYS A 87 7.46 6.90 1.94
CA LYS A 87 8.40 7.70 2.74
C LYS A 87 9.10 8.77 1.88
N GLY A 88 9.55 8.37 0.69
CA GLY A 88 10.23 9.15 -0.35
C GLY A 88 11.49 9.92 0.12
N LYS A 89 12.53 9.94 -0.71
CA LYS A 89 13.59 10.95 -0.54
C LYS A 89 13.10 12.33 -1.04
N GLU A 90 13.88 13.38 -0.83
CA GLU A 90 13.55 14.74 -1.27
C GLU A 90 13.28 14.78 -2.78
N GLU A 91 14.06 14.03 -3.56
CA GLU A 91 13.94 13.90 -5.01
C GLU A 91 12.63 13.23 -5.47
N THR A 92 11.90 12.60 -4.54
CA THR A 92 10.62 11.93 -4.80
C THR A 92 9.46 12.59 -4.05
N ALA A 93 9.64 13.83 -3.57
CA ALA A 93 8.61 14.58 -2.85
C ALA A 93 7.30 14.68 -3.65
N ASP A 94 7.39 14.81 -4.98
CA ASP A 94 6.23 14.90 -5.86
C ASP A 94 5.38 13.62 -5.91
N PHE A 95 5.87 12.50 -5.42
CA PHE A 95 5.08 11.28 -5.32
C PHE A 95 4.40 11.12 -3.96
N LYS A 96 4.79 11.92 -2.96
CA LYS A 96 4.34 11.76 -1.58
C LYS A 96 2.88 12.15 -1.40
N VAL A 97 2.24 11.39 -0.53
CA VAL A 97 0.85 11.55 -0.11
C VAL A 97 0.83 11.45 1.42
N PRO A 98 0.07 12.29 2.14
CA PRO A 98 -0.03 12.19 3.60
C PRO A 98 -0.51 10.80 4.03
N VAL A 99 0.03 10.30 5.15
CA VAL A 99 -0.40 9.04 5.79
C VAL A 99 -1.92 9.06 6.02
N ALA A 100 -2.45 10.22 6.44
CA ALA A 100 -3.88 10.44 6.64
C ALA A 100 -4.73 10.11 5.39
N ARG A 101 -4.25 10.42 4.18
CA ARG A 101 -4.98 10.12 2.94
C ARG A 101 -5.02 8.62 2.65
N LEU A 102 -3.92 7.90 2.93
CA LEU A 102 -3.89 6.44 2.78
C LEU A 102 -4.90 5.79 3.74
N LEU A 103 -4.89 6.21 5.01
CA LEU A 103 -5.85 5.74 6.00
C LEU A 103 -7.30 6.08 5.64
N GLN A 104 -7.54 7.27 5.09
CA GLN A 104 -8.83 7.69 4.55
C GLN A 104 -9.31 6.73 3.44
N GLU A 105 -8.44 6.41 2.47
CA GLU A 105 -8.76 5.47 1.39
C GLU A 105 -9.20 4.13 1.98
N GLN A 106 -8.35 3.59 2.86
CA GLN A 106 -8.60 2.31 3.49
C GLN A 106 -9.92 2.30 4.28
N LYS A 107 -10.26 3.37 5.01
CA LYS A 107 -11.48 3.36 5.81
C LYS A 107 -12.74 3.53 4.98
N GLU A 108 -12.73 4.43 3.99
CA GLU A 108 -13.92 4.79 3.23
C GLU A 108 -14.33 3.68 2.24
N GLU A 109 -13.36 2.98 1.66
CA GLU A 109 -13.58 1.86 0.73
C GLU A 109 -14.22 0.62 1.36
N ALA A 110 -14.18 0.48 2.69
CA ALA A 110 -14.77 -0.68 3.37
C ALA A 110 -16.28 -0.82 3.11
N ARG A 111 -16.93 0.26 2.62
CA ARG A 111 -18.34 0.26 2.21
C ARG A 111 -18.57 -0.23 0.78
N LEU A 112 -17.52 -0.33 -0.02
CA LEU A 112 -17.59 -0.63 -1.46
C LEU A 112 -17.22 -2.09 -1.77
N MET A 113 -16.35 -2.70 -0.96
CA MET A 113 -15.82 -4.04 -1.24
C MET A 113 -15.85 -4.96 -0.01
N PRO A 114 -16.01 -6.28 -0.22
CA PRO A 114 -15.89 -7.25 0.85
C PRO A 114 -14.45 -7.36 1.36
N GLY A 115 -14.28 -7.81 2.61
CA GLY A 115 -12.96 -7.97 3.24
C GLY A 115 -12.00 -8.89 2.49
N LEU A 116 -12.51 -9.84 1.68
CA LEU A 116 -11.70 -10.77 0.86
C LEU A 116 -10.92 -10.08 -0.28
N VAL A 117 -11.30 -8.85 -0.64
CA VAL A 117 -10.62 -8.03 -1.65
C VAL A 117 -9.67 -7.02 -1.01
N ARG A 118 -9.93 -6.65 0.25
CA ARG A 118 -9.22 -5.61 1.01
C ARG A 118 -8.25 -6.21 2.04
N THR A 119 -7.48 -7.19 1.61
CA THR A 119 -6.58 -7.97 2.46
C THR A 119 -5.24 -7.29 2.74
N ASP A 120 -4.92 -6.25 1.98
CA ASP A 120 -3.67 -5.52 2.09
C ASP A 120 -3.56 -4.73 3.41
N LYS A 121 -2.35 -4.74 3.96
CA LYS A 121 -2.00 -3.97 5.14
C LYS A 121 -1.44 -2.60 4.75
N PRO A 122 -1.96 -1.50 5.30
CA PRO A 122 -1.36 -0.19 5.12
C PRO A 122 -0.08 -0.13 5.96
N VAL A 123 1.06 0.11 5.32
CA VAL A 123 2.36 0.07 6.01
C VAL A 123 3.24 1.24 5.65
N PHE A 124 4.11 1.60 6.59
CA PHE A 124 5.18 2.57 6.38
C PHE A 124 6.54 1.92 6.62
N ASN A 125 7.47 2.12 5.70
CA ASN A 125 8.81 1.55 5.82
C ASN A 125 9.72 2.50 6.60
N VAL A 126 9.96 2.16 7.86
CA VAL A 126 10.73 2.95 8.81
C VAL A 126 12.20 2.51 8.77
N PRO A 127 13.16 3.44 8.60
CA PRO A 127 14.58 3.11 8.65
C PRO A 127 14.91 2.34 9.92
N THR A 128 15.67 1.24 9.78
CA THR A 128 16.13 0.40 10.90
C THR A 128 15.04 -0.28 11.74
N LEU A 129 13.76 0.11 11.63
CA LEU A 129 12.64 -0.50 12.37
C LEU A 129 11.78 -1.43 11.51
N GLY A 130 11.96 -1.41 10.19
CA GLY A 130 11.23 -2.26 9.26
C GLY A 130 9.87 -1.68 8.87
N LYS A 131 8.89 -2.54 8.64
CA LYS A 131 7.54 -2.14 8.20
C LYS A 131 6.63 -2.00 9.42
N ASN A 132 6.09 -0.81 9.64
CA ASN A 132 5.10 -0.55 10.69
C ASN A 132 3.70 -0.55 10.08
N GLU A 133 2.74 -1.19 10.75
CA GLU A 133 1.35 -1.21 10.29
C GLU A 133 0.64 0.08 10.73
N LEU A 134 0.17 0.86 9.76
CA LEU A 134 -0.42 2.18 10.03
C LEU A 134 -1.76 2.09 10.77
N ASN A 135 -2.45 0.95 10.71
CA ASN A 135 -3.68 0.71 11.48
C ASN A 135 -3.40 0.24 12.93
N ALA A 136 -2.15 -0.10 13.27
CA ALA A 136 -1.79 -0.55 14.60
C ALA A 136 -1.31 0.66 15.43
N TRP A 137 -2.16 1.11 16.35
CA TRP A 137 -1.85 2.22 17.27
C TRP A 137 -0.61 1.94 18.15
N GLN A 138 -0.21 0.67 18.29
CA GLN A 138 0.98 0.30 19.03
C GLN A 138 2.28 0.56 18.24
N ASP A 139 2.20 0.80 16.93
CA ASP A 139 3.39 0.95 16.07
C ASP A 139 3.75 2.41 15.83
N HIS A 140 2.82 3.34 16.03
CA HIS A 140 3.09 4.77 15.90
C HIS A 140 2.03 5.63 16.62
N GLU A 141 2.39 6.88 16.91
CA GLU A 141 1.47 7.90 17.38
C GLU A 141 1.72 9.25 16.71
N ILE A 142 0.72 10.14 16.72
CA ILE A 142 0.90 11.55 16.34
C ILE A 142 1.30 12.34 17.59
N ILE A 143 2.50 12.93 17.57
CA ILE A 143 3.02 13.74 18.66
C ILE A 143 2.80 15.25 18.43
N MET A 144 2.53 15.69 17.20
CA MET A 144 2.28 17.11 16.88
C MET A 144 1.54 17.29 15.56
N ILE A 145 0.74 18.38 15.48
CA ILE A 145 0.15 18.90 14.25
C ILE A 145 0.67 20.33 14.04
N LEU A 146 1.22 20.62 12.86
CA LEU A 146 1.74 21.94 12.50
C LEU A 146 0.66 22.80 11.83
N ASN A 147 0.90 24.11 11.75
CA ASN A 147 -0.05 25.08 11.17
C ASN A 147 -0.33 24.85 9.67
N ASP A 148 0.57 24.19 8.95
CA ASP A 148 0.40 23.79 7.54
C ASP A 148 -0.39 22.47 7.38
N GLY A 149 -0.82 21.87 8.50
CA GLY A 149 -1.51 20.59 8.54
C GLY A 149 -0.59 19.37 8.45
N SER A 150 0.74 19.55 8.43
CA SER A 150 1.68 18.45 8.58
C SER A 150 1.49 17.79 9.93
N ARG A 151 1.74 16.48 9.97
CA ARG A 151 1.72 15.70 11.19
C ARG A 151 3.09 15.17 11.50
N ILE A 152 3.45 15.20 12.76
CA ILE A 152 4.68 14.59 13.24
C ILE A 152 4.29 13.26 13.88
N TYR A 153 4.74 12.19 13.26
CA TYR A 153 4.56 10.82 13.73
C TYR A 153 5.81 10.38 14.49
N GLU A 154 5.62 9.67 15.60
CA GLU A 154 6.68 8.89 16.24
C GLU A 154 6.39 7.41 16.00
N PHE A 155 7.29 6.73 15.28
CA PHE A 155 7.22 5.30 15.00
C PHE A 155 8.05 4.50 15.98
N TYR A 156 7.51 3.35 16.40
CA TYR A 156 8.10 2.49 17.42
C TYR A 156 8.69 1.21 16.82
N PRO A 157 9.76 0.67 17.44
CA PRO A 157 10.29 -0.64 17.05
C PRO A 157 9.26 -1.75 17.29
N TRP A 158 9.27 -2.76 16.42
CA TRP A 158 8.50 -4.00 16.65
C TRP A 158 9.10 -4.85 17.78
N GLU A 159 10.42 -4.75 18.02
CA GLU A 159 11.19 -5.47 19.05
C GLU A 159 10.97 -4.92 20.48
N LYS A 160 9.71 -4.75 20.86
CA LYS A 160 9.33 -4.24 22.18
C LYS A 160 9.91 -5.15 23.26
N TYR A 161 10.67 -4.56 24.21
CA TYR A 161 11.34 -5.25 25.32
C TYR A 161 12.52 -6.17 24.98
N MET A 162 12.95 -6.30 23.73
CA MET A 162 14.12 -7.15 23.39
C MET A 162 15.44 -6.38 23.43
N ALA A 163 15.44 -5.11 22.98
CA ALA A 163 16.57 -4.20 23.06
C ALA A 163 16.09 -2.74 23.06
N PRO A 164 16.83 -1.81 23.68
CA PRO A 164 16.56 -0.39 23.52
C PRO A 164 16.89 0.02 22.07
N VAL A 165 15.85 0.25 21.27
CA VAL A 165 15.96 0.76 19.91
C VAL A 165 15.33 2.15 19.86
N ASN A 166 16.00 3.10 19.22
CA ASN A 166 15.48 4.46 19.08
C ASN A 166 14.19 4.46 18.25
N THR A 167 13.26 5.34 18.63
CA THR A 167 12.07 5.64 17.83
C THR A 167 12.46 6.44 16.58
N TYR A 168 11.52 6.53 15.64
CA TYR A 168 11.70 7.31 14.42
C TYR A 168 10.66 8.41 14.31
N VAL A 169 11.11 9.66 14.43
CA VAL A 169 10.26 10.84 14.24
C VAL A 169 10.20 11.21 12.76
N TYR A 170 8.99 11.33 12.23
CA TYR A 170 8.72 11.64 10.83
C TYR A 170 7.78 12.84 10.71
N LYS A 171 8.22 13.88 9.99
CA LYS A 171 7.34 14.95 9.51
C LYS A 171 6.70 14.51 8.20
N ASP A 172 5.39 14.32 8.22
CA ASP A 172 4.60 13.94 7.05
C ASP A 172 4.35 15.14 6.11
N THR A 173 3.91 14.83 4.90
CA THR A 173 3.52 15.81 3.89
C THR A 173 2.38 16.70 4.41
N PRO A 174 2.47 18.04 4.26
CA PRO A 174 1.39 18.93 4.66
C PRO A 174 0.07 18.57 3.96
N ILE A 175 -0.99 18.38 4.74
CA ILE A 175 -2.33 18.08 4.19
C ILE A 175 -2.81 19.24 3.30
N TYR A 176 -2.51 20.49 3.66
CA TYR A 176 -2.86 21.64 2.84
C TYR A 176 -2.26 21.57 1.44
N ASP A 177 -0.94 21.35 1.34
CA ASP A 177 -0.24 21.24 0.06
C ASP A 177 -0.77 20.07 -0.77
N PHE A 178 -1.03 18.93 -0.13
CA PHE A 178 -1.65 17.78 -0.77
C PHE A 178 -3.01 18.12 -1.41
N LEU A 179 -3.91 18.78 -0.67
CA LEU A 179 -5.23 19.17 -1.18
C LEU A 179 -5.13 20.16 -2.35
N ARG A 180 -4.20 21.12 -2.29
CA ARG A 180 -3.94 22.06 -3.40
C ARG A 180 -3.42 21.34 -4.64
N ARG A 181 -2.63 20.28 -4.48
CA ARG A 181 -2.13 19.47 -5.59
C ARG A 181 -3.24 18.64 -6.22
N LEU A 182 -4.14 18.06 -5.42
CA LEU A 182 -5.34 17.39 -5.93
C LEU A 182 -6.22 18.35 -6.74
N GLU A 183 -6.45 19.55 -6.24
CA GLU A 183 -7.21 20.59 -6.94
C GLU A 183 -6.57 20.96 -8.28
N ALA A 184 -5.25 21.11 -8.33
CA ALA A 184 -4.51 21.35 -9.58
C ALA A 184 -4.62 20.18 -10.58
N LEU A 185 -4.90 18.96 -10.12
CA LEU A 185 -5.18 17.79 -10.93
C LEU A 185 -6.66 17.64 -11.32
N GLY A 186 -7.50 18.61 -10.94
CA GLY A 186 -8.93 18.68 -11.28
C GLY A 186 -9.88 18.03 -10.26
N GLU A 187 -9.36 17.56 -9.12
CA GLU A 187 -10.20 16.99 -8.06
C GLU A 187 -10.86 18.10 -7.23
N ASN A 188 -12.02 17.81 -6.64
CA ASN A 188 -12.64 18.70 -5.65
C ASN A 188 -12.10 18.40 -4.24
N PRO A 189 -11.37 19.32 -3.58
CA PRO A 189 -10.85 19.09 -2.23
C PRO A 189 -11.91 18.77 -1.17
N ASP A 190 -13.16 19.21 -1.35
CA ASP A 190 -14.25 18.94 -0.41
C ASP A 190 -14.60 17.45 -0.33
N ASP A 191 -14.35 16.67 -1.38
CA ASP A 191 -14.55 15.21 -1.38
C ASP A 191 -13.55 14.49 -0.46
N TYR A 192 -12.46 15.18 -0.11
CA TYR A 192 -11.38 14.69 0.74
C TYR A 192 -11.40 15.30 2.14
N LYS A 193 -12.33 16.20 2.48
CA LYS A 193 -12.35 16.96 3.74
C LYS A 193 -12.32 16.12 5.02
N THR A 194 -12.72 14.86 4.95
CA THR A 194 -12.64 13.93 6.08
C THR A 194 -11.21 13.52 6.43
N ILE A 195 -10.21 13.82 5.58
CA ILE A 195 -8.79 13.50 5.76
C ILE A 195 -8.25 13.91 7.14
N TRP A 196 -8.77 14.99 7.71
CA TRP A 196 -8.36 15.50 9.02
C TRP A 196 -8.70 14.56 10.19
N TYR A 197 -9.61 13.59 10.00
CA TYR A 197 -10.07 12.66 11.04
C TYR A 197 -9.40 11.28 11.03
N TYR A 198 -8.47 11.02 10.10
CA TYR A 198 -7.75 9.75 10.01
C TYR A 198 -6.34 9.94 10.52
N PHE A 199 -5.86 9.13 11.45
CA PHE A 199 -4.53 9.21 12.05
C PHE A 199 -3.96 7.83 12.34
#